data_AF-A0A6A4URU1-F1
#
_entry.id   AF-A0A6A4URU1-F1
#
_cell.length_a   1.000
_cell.length_b   1.000
_cell.length_c   1.000
_cell.angle_alpha   90.00
_cell.angle_beta   90.00
_cell.angle_gamma   90.00
#
_symmetry.space_group_name_H-M   'P 1'
#
loop_
_entity.id
_entity.type
_entity.pdbx_description
1 polymer ?
#
loop_
_entity_poly.entity_id
_entity_poly.type
_entity_poly.pdbx_seq_one_letter_code
_entity_poly.pdbx_strand_id
1 'polypeptide(L)'
;AEDTAHDLQGRLAVVPMVLEARGLDVTPGMIALFSKSGETAALAALETIYAEEVGHVAYGSKWFNWLCGRAGDDPKEVFHTLVRKYFHGSLKPPFNEEKRAEAGLPPDFYWPLVDQDRSARGNS
;
A
#
# COMPACT_ATOMS: atom_id res chain seq x y z
N ALA A 1 1.29 -8.50 -9.87
CA ALA A 1 -0.11 -8.23 -10.24
C ALA A 1 -0.68 -9.37 -11.08
N GLU A 2 0.05 -9.88 -12.06
CA GLU A 2 -0.36 -11.04 -12.87
C GLU A 2 -0.65 -12.29 -12.01
N ASP A 3 0.20 -12.58 -11.02
CA ASP A 3 0.02 -13.75 -10.11
C ASP A 3 -1.24 -13.67 -9.21
N THR A 4 -1.88 -12.50 -9.11
CA THR A 4 -3.09 -12.29 -8.30
C THR A 4 -4.37 -12.26 -9.15
N ALA A 5 -4.29 -12.43 -10.47
CA ALA A 5 -5.45 -12.27 -11.35
C ALA A 5 -6.59 -13.25 -11.03
N HIS A 6 -6.27 -14.41 -10.46
CA HIS A 6 -7.22 -15.44 -10.05
C HIS A 6 -7.52 -15.46 -8.54
N ASP A 7 -6.89 -14.57 -7.76
CA ASP A 7 -7.05 -14.44 -6.32
C ASP A 7 -7.45 -13.00 -5.97
N LEU A 8 -8.77 -12.78 -5.86
CA LEU A 8 -9.32 -11.45 -5.62
C LEU A 8 -8.80 -10.83 -4.32
N GLN A 9 -8.67 -11.60 -3.24
CA GLN A 9 -8.14 -11.10 -1.96
C GLN A 9 -6.67 -10.75 -2.11
N GLY A 10 -5.87 -11.58 -2.79
CA GLY A 10 -4.48 -11.29 -3.12
C GLY A 10 -4.32 -10.00 -3.93
N ARG A 11 -5.20 -9.78 -4.92
CA ARG A 11 -5.17 -8.57 -5.75
C ARG A 11 -5.48 -7.32 -4.93
N LEU A 12 -6.48 -7.39 -4.04
CA LEU A 12 -6.81 -6.29 -3.12
C LEU A 12 -5.66 -6.01 -2.13
N ALA A 13 -5.04 -7.05 -1.57
CA ALA A 13 -3.91 -6.88 -0.66
C ALA A 13 -2.71 -6.21 -1.33
N VAL A 14 -2.39 -6.55 -2.58
CA VAL A 14 -1.18 -6.03 -3.24
C VAL A 14 -1.42 -4.71 -3.96
N VAL A 15 -2.50 -4.57 -4.74
CA VAL A 15 -2.68 -3.41 -5.61
C VAL A 15 -3.12 -2.19 -4.78
N PRO A 16 -4.36 -2.14 -4.26
CA PRO A 16 -4.80 -0.95 -3.55
C PRO A 16 -4.18 -0.78 -2.16
N MET A 17 -3.86 -1.87 -1.47
CA MET A 17 -3.40 -1.77 -0.08
C MET A 17 -1.86 -1.67 0.07
N VAL A 18 -1.07 -2.02 -0.96
CA VAL A 18 0.40 -1.88 -0.93
C VAL A 18 0.91 -0.91 -2.00
N LEU A 19 0.56 -1.10 -3.27
CA LEU A 19 1.09 -0.28 -4.36
C LEU A 19 0.50 1.14 -4.35
N GLU A 20 -0.82 1.26 -4.24
CA GLU A 20 -1.51 2.57 -4.17
C GLU A 20 -1.21 3.29 -2.84
N ALA A 21 -1.14 2.53 -1.74
CA ALA A 21 -0.73 3.07 -0.43
C ALA A 21 0.68 3.67 -0.42
N ARG A 22 1.58 3.20 -1.29
CA ARG A 22 2.90 3.80 -1.48
C ARG A 22 2.81 5.21 -2.07
N GLY A 23 1.82 5.47 -2.93
CA GLY A 23 1.51 6.79 -3.45
C GLY A 23 1.23 7.80 -2.34
N LEU A 24 0.57 7.37 -1.25
CA LEU A 24 0.32 8.22 -0.09
C LEU A 24 1.60 8.67 0.63
N ASP A 25 2.64 7.84 0.59
CA ASP A 25 3.91 8.09 1.27
C ASP A 25 4.84 8.98 0.43
N VAL A 26 4.92 8.74 -0.88
CA VAL A 26 5.93 9.36 -1.75
C VAL A 26 5.48 10.65 -2.42
N THR A 27 4.20 10.74 -2.79
CA THR A 27 3.68 11.86 -3.59
C THR A 27 3.76 13.21 -2.88
N PRO A 28 3.51 13.34 -1.55
CA PRO A 28 3.69 14.61 -0.85
C PRO A 28 5.12 15.18 -0.98
N GLY A 29 6.14 14.32 -0.91
CA GLY A 29 7.53 14.72 -1.09
C GLY A 29 7.83 15.19 -2.52
N MET A 30 7.24 14.52 -3.52
CA MET A 30 7.36 14.91 -4.93
C MET A 30 6.67 16.25 -5.19
N ILE A 31 5.46 16.48 -4.67
CA ILE A 31 4.75 17.77 -4.76
C ILE A 31 5.61 18.89 -4.16
N ALA A 32 6.18 18.69 -2.97
CA ALA A 32 7.03 19.69 -2.33
C ALA A 32 8.30 20.02 -3.15
N LEU A 33 8.89 19.02 -3.83
CA LEU A 33 10.05 19.21 -4.69
C LEU A 33 9.72 20.02 -5.95
N PHE A 34 8.63 19.66 -6.65
CA PHE A 34 8.22 20.36 -7.87
C PHE A 34 7.69 21.77 -7.59
N SER A 35 7.01 21.97 -6.47
CA SER A 35 6.59 23.30 -6.01
C SER A 35 7.78 24.26 -5.88
N LYS A 36 8.87 23.81 -5.26
CA LYS A 36 10.12 24.59 -5.13
C LYS A 36 10.80 24.88 -6.46
N SER A 37 10.59 24.02 -7.46
CA SER A 37 11.21 24.15 -8.78
C SER A 37 10.37 24.99 -9.75
N GLY A 38 9.15 25.40 -9.37
CA GLY A 38 8.25 26.18 -10.22
C GLY A 38 7.54 25.37 -11.32
N GLU A 39 7.57 24.04 -11.24
CA GLU A 39 7.01 23.12 -12.25
C GLU A 39 5.50 22.92 -12.04
N THR A 40 4.72 23.90 -12.45
CA THR A 40 3.27 23.98 -12.15
C THR A 40 2.44 22.86 -12.81
N ALA A 41 2.81 22.41 -14.01
CA ALA A 41 2.11 21.33 -14.69
C ALA A 41 2.29 19.97 -13.98
N ALA A 42 3.50 19.69 -13.50
CA ALA A 42 3.79 18.47 -12.74
C ALA A 42 3.06 18.48 -11.39
N LEU A 43 3.00 19.64 -10.73
CA LEU A 43 2.31 19.81 -9.46
C LEU A 43 0.80 19.50 -9.58
N ALA A 44 0.12 20.07 -10.58
CA ALA A 44 -1.31 19.84 -10.80
C ALA A 44 -1.63 18.36 -11.08
N ALA A 45 -0.77 17.67 -11.84
CA ALA A 45 -0.92 16.25 -12.12
C ALA A 45 -0.74 15.40 -10.84
N LEU A 46 0.28 15.69 -10.04
CA LEU A 46 0.56 14.95 -8.81
C LEU A 46 -0.50 15.15 -7.73
N GLU A 47 -1.09 16.35 -7.62
CA GLU A 47 -2.20 16.62 -6.70
C GLU A 47 -3.45 15.83 -7.07
N THR A 48 -3.73 15.70 -8.37
CA THR A 48 -4.84 14.88 -8.87
C THR A 48 -4.61 13.40 -8.54
N ILE A 49 -3.41 12.88 -8.85
CA ILE A 49 -3.03 11.49 -8.54
C ILE A 49 -3.17 11.23 -7.04
N TYR A 50 -2.61 12.11 -6.19
CA TYR A 50 -2.65 11.95 -4.73
C TYR A 50 -4.08 11.86 -4.17
N ALA A 51 -5.00 12.64 -4.72
CA ALA A 51 -6.41 12.61 -4.31
C ALA A 51 -7.09 11.27 -4.68
N GLU A 52 -6.74 10.69 -5.83
CA GLU A 52 -7.26 9.38 -6.26
C GLU A 52 -6.72 8.24 -5.39
N GLU A 53 -5.42 8.27 -5.06
CA GLU A 53 -4.76 7.21 -4.26
C GLU A 53 -5.41 6.98 -2.89
N VAL A 54 -5.90 8.04 -2.21
CA VAL A 54 -6.59 7.89 -0.92
C VAL A 54 -7.89 7.08 -1.09
N GLY A 55 -8.67 7.39 -2.12
CA GLY A 55 -9.92 6.68 -2.40
C GLY A 55 -9.68 5.23 -2.79
N HIS A 56 -8.68 5.01 -3.63
CA HIS A 56 -8.14 3.73 -4.07
C HIS A 56 -7.78 2.80 -2.89
N VAL A 57 -6.94 3.27 -1.96
CA VAL A 57 -6.59 2.54 -0.73
C VAL A 57 -7.83 2.28 0.12
N ALA A 58 -8.71 3.28 0.29
CA ALA A 58 -9.91 3.16 1.12
C ALA A 58 -10.88 2.09 0.60
N TYR A 59 -11.14 2.07 -0.71
CA TYR A 59 -11.98 1.06 -1.33
C TYR A 59 -11.34 -0.34 -1.25
N GLY A 60 -10.02 -0.43 -1.46
CA GLY A 60 -9.26 -1.66 -1.30
C GLY A 60 -9.41 -2.26 0.10
N SER A 61 -9.09 -1.46 1.13
CA SER A 61 -9.21 -1.83 2.53
C SER A 61 -10.64 -2.25 2.89
N LYS A 62 -11.66 -1.51 2.44
CA LYS A 62 -13.06 -1.82 2.71
C LYS A 62 -13.47 -3.18 2.16
N TRP A 63 -13.19 -3.45 0.88
CA TRP A 63 -13.56 -4.72 0.25
C TRP A 63 -12.77 -5.90 0.79
N PHE A 64 -11.48 -5.68 1.08
CA PHE A 64 -10.64 -6.70 1.69
C PHE A 64 -11.16 -7.13 3.07
N ASN A 65 -11.48 -6.17 3.94
CA ASN A 65 -12.07 -6.43 5.25
C ASN A 65 -13.43 -7.13 5.13
N TRP A 66 -14.28 -6.72 4.18
CA TRP A 66 -15.58 -7.36 3.94
C TRP A 66 -15.43 -8.83 3.51
N LEU A 67 -14.48 -9.14 2.61
CA LEU A 67 -14.21 -10.52 2.18
C LEU A 67 -13.71 -11.39 3.33
N CYS A 68 -12.78 -10.88 4.14
CA CYS A 68 -12.28 -11.59 5.32
C CYS A 68 -13.40 -11.84 6.34
N GLY A 69 -14.22 -10.82 6.62
CA GLY A 69 -15.37 -10.94 7.52
C GLY A 69 -16.40 -11.97 7.04
N ARG A 70 -16.60 -12.11 5.72
CA ARG A 70 -17.47 -13.14 5.13
C ARG A 70 -16.89 -14.55 5.27
N ALA A 71 -15.56 -14.68 5.24
CA ALA A 71 -14.86 -15.95 5.45
C ALA A 71 -14.67 -16.30 6.94
N GLY A 72 -14.85 -15.34 7.85
CA GLY A 72 -14.59 -15.50 9.28
C GLY A 72 -13.11 -15.39 9.64
N ASP A 73 -12.30 -14.81 8.76
CA ASP A 73 -10.86 -14.67 8.92
C ASP A 73 -10.47 -13.31 9.50
N ASP A 74 -9.34 -13.27 10.22
CA ASP A 74 -8.72 -12.01 10.65
C ASP A 74 -8.09 -11.29 9.44
N PRO A 75 -8.52 -10.07 9.10
CA PRO A 75 -8.01 -9.36 7.92
C PRO A 75 -6.50 -9.11 7.97
N LYS A 76 -5.94 -8.83 9.15
CA LYS A 76 -4.51 -8.53 9.28
C LYS A 76 -3.67 -9.78 9.01
N GLU A 77 -4.05 -10.94 9.55
CA GLU A 77 -3.33 -12.20 9.29
C GLU A 77 -3.41 -12.61 7.82
N VAL A 78 -4.59 -12.46 7.20
CA VAL A 78 -4.77 -12.73 5.76
C VAL A 78 -3.95 -11.74 4.92
N PHE A 79 -3.95 -10.46 5.28
CA PHE A 79 -3.17 -9.43 4.60
C PHE A 79 -1.68 -9.74 4.65
N HIS A 80 -1.13 -10.01 5.83
CA HIS A 80 0.28 -10.37 5.99
C HIS A 80 0.66 -11.59 5.15
N THR A 81 -0.20 -12.62 5.14
CA THR A 81 0.01 -13.83 4.36
C THR A 81 0.05 -13.53 2.87
N LEU A 82 -0.93 -12.79 2.35
CA LEU A 82 -1.05 -12.47 0.93
C LEU A 82 0.05 -11.53 0.46
N VAL A 83 0.41 -10.52 1.26
CA VAL A 83 1.51 -9.60 0.92
C VAL A 83 2.83 -10.36 0.87
N ARG A 84 3.15 -11.21 1.85
CA ARG A 84 4.37 -12.05 1.81
C ARG A 84 4.38 -13.01 0.62
N LYS A 85 3.21 -13.51 0.21
CA LYS A 85 3.07 -14.44 -0.91
C LYS A 85 3.28 -13.75 -2.26
N TYR A 86 2.67 -12.58 -2.48
CA TYR A 86 2.54 -11.97 -3.80
C TYR A 86 3.34 -10.67 -4.00
N PHE A 87 3.78 -10.01 -2.94
CA PHE A 87 4.58 -8.79 -3.04
C PHE A 87 6.05 -9.11 -2.75
N HIS A 88 6.88 -9.03 -3.80
CA HIS A 88 8.31 -9.36 -3.72
C HIS A 88 9.21 -8.13 -3.49
N GLY A 89 8.62 -6.95 -3.31
CA GLY A 89 9.34 -5.74 -2.91
C GLY A 89 9.39 -5.58 -1.38
N SER A 90 10.04 -4.50 -0.93
CA SER A 90 10.05 -4.12 0.49
C SER A 90 9.07 -2.99 0.76
N LEU A 91 8.39 -3.05 1.91
CA LEU A 91 7.69 -1.90 2.48
C LEU A 91 8.72 -1.07 3.24
N LYS A 92 8.88 0.20 2.88
CA LYS A 92 9.90 1.06 3.46
C LYS A 92 9.30 2.37 3.97
N PRO A 93 9.60 2.77 5.22
CA PRO A 93 9.23 4.08 5.73
C PRO A 93 10.03 5.20 5.02
N PRO A 94 9.64 6.48 5.17
CA PRO A 94 8.54 6.97 6.01
C PRO A 94 7.16 6.63 5.44
N PHE A 95 6.23 6.24 6.32
CA PHE A 95 4.82 6.04 5.95
C PHE A 95 4.01 7.27 6.27
N ASN A 96 3.03 7.59 5.42
CA ASN A 96 2.00 8.57 5.72
C ASN A 96 0.92 7.90 6.58
N GLU A 97 1.22 7.70 7.86
CA GLU A 97 0.35 6.96 8.79
C GLU A 97 -1.05 7.57 8.92
N GLU A 98 -1.14 8.90 8.92
CA GLU A 98 -2.40 9.63 8.97
C GLU A 98 -3.28 9.27 7.77
N LYS A 99 -2.75 9.39 6.54
CA LYS A 99 -3.54 9.09 5.33
C LYS A 99 -3.84 7.62 5.14
N ARG A 100 -2.90 6.74 5.50
CA ARG A 100 -3.15 5.29 5.51
C ARG A 100 -4.27 4.94 6.49
N ALA A 101 -4.28 5.53 7.70
CA ALA A 101 -5.33 5.33 8.68
C ALA A 101 -6.69 5.89 8.23
N GLU A 102 -6.73 7.09 7.62
CA GLU A 102 -7.94 7.65 6.99
C GLU A 102 -8.51 6.70 5.92
N ALA A 103 -7.63 6.02 5.18
CA ALA A 103 -7.99 5.02 4.18
C ALA A 103 -8.25 3.61 4.76
N GLY A 104 -8.38 3.47 6.08
CA GLY A 104 -8.69 2.19 6.73
C GLY A 104 -7.57 1.17 6.73
N LEU A 105 -6.31 1.62 6.55
CA LEU A 105 -5.11 0.79 6.61
C LEU A 105 -4.27 1.19 7.84
N PRO A 106 -4.55 0.61 9.03
CA PRO A 106 -3.84 0.96 10.25
C PRO A 106 -2.39 0.43 10.29
N PRO A 107 -1.53 1.00 11.16
CA PRO A 107 -0.12 0.64 11.33
C PRO A 107 0.21 -0.86 11.38
N ASP A 108 -0.61 -1.66 12.05
CA ASP A 108 -0.40 -3.10 12.25
C ASP A 108 -0.52 -3.93 10.97
N PHE A 109 -1.09 -3.39 9.90
CA PHE A 109 -1.09 -4.05 8.59
C PHE A 109 0.31 -4.04 7.94
N TYR A 110 1.07 -2.95 8.06
CA TYR A 110 2.27 -2.74 7.26
C TYR A 110 3.58 -2.63 8.04
N TRP A 111 3.58 -2.11 9.27
CA TRP A 111 4.81 -2.04 10.08
C TRP A 111 5.43 -3.42 10.34
N PRO A 112 4.67 -4.49 10.64
CA PRO A 112 5.22 -5.84 10.78
C PRO A 112 5.81 -6.44 9.48
N LEU A 113 5.58 -5.77 8.35
CA LEU A 113 6.05 -6.18 7.02
C LEU A 113 7.23 -5.34 6.51
N VAL A 114 7.63 -4.28 7.24
CA VAL A 114 8.88 -3.55 6.97
C VAL A 114 10.04 -4.49 7.20
N ASP A 115 10.96 -4.56 6.23
CA ASP A 115 12.07 -5.51 6.12
C ASP A 115 12.44 -6.22 7.44
N GLN A 116 12.02 -7.48 7.56
CA GLN A 116 12.87 -8.51 8.15
C GLN A 116 13.85 -8.93 7.05
N ASP A 117 14.98 -8.22 6.98
CA ASP A 117 15.93 -8.35 5.90
C ASP A 117 16.40 -9.81 5.73
N ARG A 118 16.60 -10.16 4.47
CA ARG A 118 16.87 -11.48 3.90
C ARG A 118 18.30 -11.95 4.20
N SER A 119 18.78 -11.80 5.44
CA SER A 119 20.10 -12.28 5.89
C SER A 119 20.24 -13.82 5.88
N ALA A 120 19.19 -14.57 5.53
CA ALA A 120 19.20 -16.04 5.51
C ALA A 120 19.28 -16.68 4.10
N ARG A 121 19.40 -15.92 3.00
CA ARG A 121 19.47 -16.49 1.62
C ARG A 121 20.70 -16.09 0.83
N GLY A 122 21.83 -15.90 1.51
CA GLY A 122 23.10 -15.52 0.90
C GLY A 122 24.30 -16.06 1.68
N ASN A 123 24.35 -17.38 1.91
CA ASN A 123 25.60 -18.12 2.08
C ASN A 123 25.29 -19.62 1.95
N SER A 124 25.35 -20.13 0.74
CA SER A 124 25.49 -21.56 0.40
C SER A 124 26.18 -21.65 -0.95
#